data_AF-A0A841RF98-F1
#
_entry.id   AF-A0A841RF98-F1
#
_cell.length_a   1.000
_cell.length_b   1.000
_cell.length_c   1.000
_cell.angle_alpha   90.00
_cell.angle_beta   90.00
_cell.angle_gamma   90.00
#
_symmetry.space_group_name_H-M   'P 1'
#
loop_
_entity.id
_entity.type
_entity.pdbx_description
1 polymer ?
#
loop_
_entity_poly.entity_id
_entity_poly.type
_entity_poly.pdbx_seq_one_letter_code
_entity_poly.pdbx_strand_id
1 'polypeptide(L)'
;MKISIIHLFWIILALFNLIIQISYFLKDDSSFLYLGKRITTPALLFSGMAMLLFYNESSSFLPILLLGLMGLGEIGIEGSSVVEDRGEKAKPSIVGNMIVTVAGVIFLAVNIILGLSLFPHKSFHVLAVSFGISLVVFMLINHFLELRFKPDSGIKFQTRIYSLGLIILFTGALADLYSGLSSTGLAAMILSISDTLVLIRMSAGFDKSKNRERYILFGFLLIILLLYYFYMAVLINSGHSF
;
A
#
# COMPACT_ATOMS: atom_id res chain seq x y z
N MET A 1 -8.39 9.82 -25.18
CA MET A 1 -7.99 10.63 -24.00
C MET A 1 -6.85 11.56 -24.41
N LYS A 2 -7.01 12.89 -24.31
CA LYS A 2 -5.87 13.81 -24.43
C LYS A 2 -5.09 13.75 -23.11
N ILE A 3 -3.85 13.29 -23.14
CA ILE A 3 -2.96 13.35 -21.96
C ILE A 3 -2.72 14.83 -21.68
N SER A 4 -3.22 15.35 -20.56
CA SER A 4 -2.91 16.72 -20.16
C SER A 4 -1.45 16.83 -19.71
N ILE A 5 -0.85 18.01 -19.80
CA ILE A 5 0.51 18.30 -19.34
C ILE A 5 0.73 17.83 -17.88
N ILE A 6 -0.33 17.86 -17.08
CA ILE A 6 -0.33 17.44 -15.68
C ILE A 6 -0.29 15.92 -15.52
N HIS A 7 -1.01 15.15 -16.34
CA HIS A 7 -0.85 13.69 -16.38
C HIS A 7 0.57 13.31 -16.81
N LEU A 8 1.13 14.01 -17.79
CA LEU A 8 2.52 13.80 -18.22
C LEU A 8 3.51 14.10 -17.10
N PHE A 9 3.33 15.20 -16.37
CA PHE A 9 4.16 15.56 -15.21
C PHE A 9 4.11 14.47 -14.13
N TRP A 10 2.93 13.96 -13.79
CA TRP A 10 2.80 12.89 -12.80
C TRP A 10 3.45 11.59 -13.26
N ILE A 11 3.28 11.22 -14.54
CA ILE A 11 3.97 10.05 -15.11
C ILE A 11 5.48 10.21 -15.02
N ILE A 12 6.01 11.41 -15.30
CA ILE A 12 7.44 11.71 -15.15
C ILE A 12 7.88 11.56 -13.70
N LEU A 13 7.11 12.05 -12.73
CA LEU A 13 7.40 11.86 -11.31
C LEU A 13 7.35 10.38 -10.89
N ALA A 14 6.39 9.61 -11.41
CA ALA A 14 6.30 8.17 -11.16
C ALA A 14 7.52 7.43 -11.73
N LEU A 15 7.94 7.78 -12.95
CA LEU A 15 9.15 7.23 -13.56
C LEU A 15 10.41 7.60 -12.77
N PHE A 16 10.51 8.84 -12.30
CA PHE A 16 11.64 9.30 -11.49
C PHE A 16 11.70 8.56 -10.14
N ASN A 17 10.55 8.41 -9.47
CA ASN A 17 10.40 7.61 -8.26
C ASN A 17 10.87 6.15 -8.51
N LEU A 18 10.40 5.53 -9.59
CA LEU A 18 10.78 4.16 -9.97
C LEU A 18 12.29 4.03 -10.19
N ILE A 19 12.88 4.92 -10.98
CA ILE A 19 14.31 4.92 -11.29
C ILE A 19 15.13 5.07 -10.01
N ILE A 20 14.75 5.99 -9.12
CA ILE A 20 15.44 6.18 -7.84
C ILE A 20 15.36 4.91 -6.99
N GLN A 21 14.16 4.33 -6.84
CA GLN A 21 13.98 3.14 -6.01
C GLN A 21 14.73 1.93 -6.56
N ILE A 22 14.72 1.71 -7.88
CA ILE A 22 15.51 0.64 -8.52
C ILE A 22 17.01 0.90 -8.28
N SER A 23 17.47 2.11 -8.58
CA SER A 23 18.89 2.47 -8.46
C SER A 23 19.39 2.27 -7.03
N TYR A 24 18.59 2.64 -6.04
CA TYR A 24 18.95 2.49 -4.64
C TYR A 24 18.77 1.07 -4.12
N PHE A 25 17.83 0.29 -4.65
CA PHE A 25 17.76 -1.14 -4.32
C PHE A 25 19.01 -1.88 -4.80
N LEU A 26 19.55 -1.50 -5.97
CA LEU A 26 20.74 -2.12 -6.52
C LEU A 26 22.03 -1.79 -5.76
N LYS A 27 22.06 -0.69 -4.98
CA LYS A 27 23.16 -0.41 -4.06
C LYS A 27 23.18 -1.40 -2.90
N ASP A 28 24.36 -1.72 -2.40
CA ASP A 28 24.51 -2.66 -1.28
C ASP A 28 23.93 -2.07 0.01
N ASP A 29 24.15 -0.76 0.22
CA ASP A 29 23.60 -0.03 1.35
C ASP A 29 22.10 0.23 1.17
N SER A 30 21.30 -0.39 2.04
CA SER A 30 19.85 -0.22 2.09
C SER A 30 19.45 1.19 2.53
N SER A 31 20.35 1.95 3.17
CA SER A 31 20.10 3.34 3.62
C SER A 31 19.57 4.25 2.51
N PHE A 32 20.14 4.11 1.30
CA PHE A 32 19.73 4.87 0.14
C PHE A 32 18.31 4.50 -0.30
N LEU A 33 17.95 3.21 -0.31
CA LEU A 33 16.63 2.78 -0.75
C LEU A 33 15.55 3.37 0.16
N TYR A 34 15.78 3.41 1.48
CA TYR A 34 14.88 4.07 2.40
C TYR A 34 14.77 5.56 2.13
N LEU A 35 15.89 6.24 1.92
CA LEU A 35 15.87 7.67 1.62
C LEU A 35 15.06 7.96 0.35
N GLY A 36 15.25 7.12 -0.67
CA GLY A 36 14.47 7.15 -1.90
C GLY A 36 12.98 7.03 -1.62
N LYS A 37 12.54 5.98 -0.93
CA LYS A 37 11.13 5.77 -0.61
C LYS A 37 10.54 6.90 0.23
N ARG A 38 11.24 7.32 1.29
CA ARG A 38 10.80 8.36 2.24
C ARG A 38 10.59 9.73 1.60
N ILE A 39 11.32 10.03 0.52
CA ILE A 39 11.19 11.33 -0.15
C ILE A 39 10.30 11.18 -1.38
N THR A 40 10.65 10.25 -2.26
CA THR A 40 10.05 10.18 -3.58
C THR A 40 8.63 9.64 -3.55
N THR A 41 8.28 8.73 -2.64
CA THR A 41 6.93 8.14 -2.58
C THR A 41 5.93 9.12 -1.99
N PRO A 42 6.19 9.78 -0.83
CA PRO A 42 5.34 10.87 -0.36
C PRO A 42 5.24 12.01 -1.38
N ALA A 43 6.34 12.42 -2.02
CA ALA A 43 6.30 13.46 -3.04
C ALA A 43 5.37 13.09 -4.20
N LEU A 44 5.40 11.84 -4.65
CA LEU A 44 4.50 11.33 -5.69
C LEU A 44 3.04 11.36 -5.23
N LEU A 45 2.74 10.90 -4.01
CA LEU A 45 1.39 10.89 -3.43
C LEU A 45 0.82 12.30 -3.24
N PHE A 46 1.60 13.21 -2.65
CA PHE A 46 1.20 14.60 -2.46
C PHE A 46 1.08 15.35 -3.79
N SER A 47 1.89 15.01 -4.80
CA SER A 47 1.71 15.57 -6.14
C SER A 47 0.38 15.12 -6.76
N GLY A 48 -0.01 13.85 -6.60
CA GLY A 48 -1.32 13.35 -7.03
C GLY A 48 -2.48 14.03 -6.28
N MET A 49 -2.32 14.23 -4.96
CA MET A 49 -3.28 14.98 -4.15
C MET A 49 -3.43 16.44 -4.65
N ALA A 50 -2.31 17.12 -4.90
CA ALA A 50 -2.32 18.48 -5.43
C ALA A 50 -2.99 18.55 -6.81
N MET A 51 -2.76 17.57 -7.69
CA MET A 51 -3.44 17.50 -8.99
C MET A 51 -4.96 17.44 -8.84
N LEU A 52 -5.46 16.62 -7.91
CA LEU A 52 -6.90 16.55 -7.64
C LEU A 52 -7.45 17.87 -7.10
N LEU A 53 -6.73 18.51 -6.18
CA LEU A 53 -7.13 19.80 -5.59
C LEU A 53 -7.17 20.95 -6.61
N PHE A 54 -6.16 21.06 -7.46
CA PHE A 54 -6.02 22.20 -8.38
C PHE A 54 -6.75 22.03 -9.71
N TYR A 55 -7.04 20.79 -10.12
CA TYR A 55 -7.55 20.52 -11.47
C TYR A 55 -8.98 20.03 -11.50
N ASN A 56 -9.61 19.92 -10.34
CA ASN A 56 -10.92 19.34 -10.23
C ASN A 56 -11.74 20.07 -9.17
N GLU A 57 -12.40 21.14 -9.59
CA GLU A 57 -13.31 21.94 -8.75
C GLU A 57 -14.46 21.11 -8.16
N SER A 58 -14.74 19.92 -8.72
CA SER A 58 -15.74 18.95 -8.24
C SER A 58 -15.16 17.65 -7.67
N SER A 59 -13.84 17.56 -7.47
CA SER A 59 -13.22 16.33 -6.99
C SER A 59 -13.88 15.84 -5.70
N SER A 60 -14.28 14.56 -5.71
CA SER A 60 -14.74 13.90 -4.48
C SER A 60 -13.61 13.96 -3.43
N PHE A 61 -13.98 14.30 -2.19
CA PHE A 61 -13.03 14.45 -1.09
C PHE A 61 -12.25 13.16 -0.78
N LEU A 62 -12.83 12.00 -1.10
CA LEU A 62 -12.29 10.69 -0.75
C LEU A 62 -10.91 10.41 -1.39
N PRO A 63 -10.71 10.48 -2.73
CA PRO A 63 -9.38 10.36 -3.35
C PRO A 63 -8.31 11.29 -2.77
N ILE A 64 -8.68 12.55 -2.46
CA ILE A 64 -7.76 13.53 -1.85
C ILE A 64 -7.35 13.06 -0.45
N LEU A 65 -8.32 12.67 0.38
CA LEU A 65 -8.08 12.15 1.72
C LEU A 65 -7.19 10.90 1.68
N LEU A 66 -7.46 9.96 0.78
CA LEU A 66 -6.70 8.72 0.66
C LEU A 66 -5.24 8.99 0.26
N LEU A 67 -5.00 9.83 -0.76
CA LEU A 67 -3.63 10.20 -1.15
C LEU A 67 -2.89 10.96 -0.05
N GLY A 68 -3.58 11.84 0.67
CA GLY A 68 -3.01 12.56 1.81
C GLY A 68 -2.63 11.63 2.97
N LEU A 69 -3.53 10.74 3.38
CA LEU A 69 -3.26 9.75 4.43
C LEU A 69 -2.13 8.80 4.03
N MET A 70 -2.13 8.29 2.80
CA MET A 70 -1.05 7.43 2.31
C MET A 70 0.29 8.19 2.27
N GLY A 71 0.30 9.45 1.82
CA GLY A 71 1.49 10.29 1.84
C GLY A 71 2.05 10.48 3.25
N LEU A 72 1.19 10.70 4.24
CA LEU A 72 1.56 10.79 5.66
C LEU A 72 2.06 9.45 6.23
N GLY A 73 1.40 8.35 5.86
CA GLY A 73 1.80 7.00 6.26
C GLY A 73 3.20 6.64 5.75
N GLU A 74 3.48 6.93 4.47
CA GLU A 74 4.79 6.69 3.84
C GLU A 74 5.91 7.52 4.48
N ILE A 75 5.63 8.71 5.03
CA ILE A 75 6.63 9.47 5.79
C ILE A 75 7.05 8.74 7.07
N GLY A 76 6.11 8.06 7.74
CA GLY A 76 6.34 7.44 9.03
C GLY A 76 6.83 5.99 9.00
N ILE A 77 6.52 5.21 7.96
CA ILE A 77 6.81 3.76 7.98
C ILE A 77 8.31 3.41 7.86
N GLU A 78 9.16 4.31 7.36
CA GLU A 78 10.59 4.01 7.15
C GLU A 78 11.53 5.08 7.74
N GLY A 79 11.15 5.65 8.89
CA GLY A 79 12.06 6.32 9.82
C GLY A 79 12.72 5.39 10.85
N SER A 80 12.37 4.11 10.87
CA SER A 80 12.97 3.14 11.79
C SER A 80 13.69 2.02 11.02
N SER A 81 14.96 1.87 11.32
CA SER A 81 15.89 0.82 10.95
C SER A 81 15.46 -0.62 11.32
N VAL A 82 14.20 -0.84 11.71
CA VAL A 82 13.76 -2.05 12.43
C VAL A 82 13.52 -3.26 11.52
N VAL A 83 13.24 -3.07 10.22
CA VAL A 83 12.86 -4.19 9.33
C VAL A 83 14.01 -4.70 8.46
N GLU A 84 14.98 -3.85 8.13
CA GLU A 84 16.00 -4.21 7.13
C GLU A 84 17.45 -4.03 7.63
N ASP A 85 17.67 -3.53 8.85
CA ASP A 85 18.99 -3.53 9.50
C ASP A 85 18.99 -4.50 10.71
N ARG A 86 18.93 -5.81 10.42
CA ARG A 86 19.11 -6.88 11.43
C ARG A 86 20.59 -7.07 11.82
N GLY A 87 21.40 -6.02 11.79
CA GLY A 87 22.75 -6.03 12.33
C GLY A 87 22.75 -5.82 13.84
N GLU A 88 23.76 -6.34 14.55
CA GLU A 88 23.96 -6.25 16.01
C GLU A 88 23.97 -4.80 16.59
N LYS A 89 23.86 -3.76 15.75
CA LYS A 89 24.00 -2.35 16.15
C LYS A 89 22.71 -1.53 16.15
N ALA A 90 21.59 -2.04 15.67
CA ALA A 90 20.33 -1.28 15.67
C ALA A 90 19.51 -1.54 16.93
N LYS A 91 19.79 -0.81 18.03
CA LYS A 91 18.85 -0.75 19.15
C LYS A 91 17.64 0.10 18.72
N PRO A 92 16.40 -0.44 18.74
CA PRO A 92 15.22 0.33 18.37
C PRO A 92 15.03 1.50 19.35
N SER A 93 14.95 2.72 18.84
CA SER A 93 14.60 3.89 19.65
C SER A 93 13.08 3.92 19.90
N ILE A 94 12.66 4.32 21.10
CA ILE A 94 11.24 4.41 21.48
C ILE A 94 10.46 5.31 20.50
N VAL A 95 11.08 6.41 20.08
CA VAL A 95 10.50 7.37 19.11
C VAL A 95 10.33 6.73 17.74
N GLY A 96 11.32 5.97 17.25
CA GLY A 96 11.23 5.26 15.96
C GLY A 96 10.11 4.22 15.94
N ASN A 97 9.96 3.46 17.02
CA ASN A 97 8.86 2.49 17.17
C ASN A 97 7.49 3.16 17.16
N MET A 98 7.35 4.33 17.81
CA MET A 98 6.10 5.08 17.83
C MET A 98 5.72 5.57 16.44
N ILE A 99 6.67 6.12 15.68
CA ILE A 99 6.43 6.66 14.32
C ILE A 99 5.98 5.54 13.36
N VAL A 100 6.62 4.37 13.39
CA VAL A 100 6.20 3.22 12.56
C VAL A 100 4.83 2.70 12.95
N THR A 101 4.52 2.68 14.25
CA THR A 101 3.20 2.29 14.73
C THR A 101 2.13 3.25 14.21
N VAL A 102 2.37 4.57 14.29
CA VAL A 102 1.46 5.59 13.78
C VAL A 102 1.26 5.44 12.27
N ALA A 103 2.33 5.26 11.51
CA ALA A 103 2.25 5.01 10.08
C ALA A 103 1.42 3.77 9.76
N GLY A 104 1.61 2.68 10.51
CA GLY A 104 0.81 1.48 10.31
C GLY A 104 -0.67 1.64 10.65
N VAL A 105 -0.99 2.44 11.66
CA VAL A 105 -2.38 2.84 11.96
C VAL A 105 -2.96 3.66 10.81
N ILE A 106 -2.18 4.54 10.18
CA ILE A 106 -2.63 5.35 9.04
C ILE A 106 -2.97 4.45 7.83
N PHE A 107 -2.12 3.48 7.47
CA PHE A 107 -2.43 2.55 6.38
C PHE A 107 -3.64 1.66 6.70
N LEU A 108 -3.76 1.20 7.94
CA LEU A 108 -4.95 0.49 8.39
C LEU A 108 -6.21 1.35 8.21
N ALA A 109 -6.14 2.64 8.56
CA ALA A 109 -7.24 3.58 8.38
C ALA A 109 -7.58 3.78 6.90
N VAL A 110 -6.59 3.88 6.00
CA VAL A 110 -6.80 3.96 4.54
C VAL A 110 -7.58 2.75 4.05
N ASN A 111 -7.19 1.53 4.44
CA ASN A 111 -7.86 0.30 4.04
C ASN A 111 -9.31 0.24 4.53
N ILE A 112 -9.54 0.64 5.79
CA ILE A 112 -10.88 0.68 6.38
C ILE A 112 -11.75 1.74 5.69
N ILE A 113 -11.25 2.97 5.52
CA ILE A 113 -11.99 4.08 4.91
C ILE A 113 -12.39 3.71 3.47
N LEU A 114 -11.43 3.23 2.67
CA LEU A 114 -11.69 2.86 1.28
C LEU A 114 -12.65 1.67 1.20
N GLY A 115 -12.48 0.63 2.03
CA GLY A 115 -13.40 -0.51 2.07
C GLY A 115 -14.82 -0.13 2.45
N LEU A 116 -14.99 0.64 3.54
CA LEU A 116 -16.30 1.10 4.01
C LEU A 116 -16.98 2.06 3.03
N SER A 117 -16.20 2.85 2.28
CA SER A 117 -16.76 3.76 1.27
C SER A 117 -17.51 3.05 0.14
N LEU A 118 -17.27 1.74 -0.04
CA LEU A 118 -17.91 0.91 -1.05
C LEU A 118 -19.18 0.19 -0.56
N PHE A 119 -19.51 0.30 0.73
CA PHE A 119 -20.67 -0.34 1.33
C PHE A 119 -22.01 0.38 1.05
N PRO A 120 -22.07 1.72 0.89
CA PRO A 120 -23.31 2.41 0.57
C PRO A 120 -24.00 1.79 -0.64
N HIS A 121 -25.33 1.65 -0.55
CA HIS A 121 -26.18 1.09 -1.61
C HIS A 121 -25.97 -0.40 -1.94
N LYS A 122 -25.11 -1.12 -1.22
CA LYS A 122 -25.00 -2.57 -1.34
C LYS A 122 -26.04 -3.27 -0.46
N SER A 123 -26.63 -4.35 -0.95
CA SER A 123 -27.54 -5.15 -0.14
C SER A 123 -26.78 -5.86 0.98
N PHE A 124 -27.44 -6.07 2.12
CA PHE A 124 -26.86 -6.78 3.25
C PHE A 124 -26.36 -8.18 2.87
N HIS A 125 -27.09 -8.89 2.01
CA HIS A 125 -26.69 -10.21 1.52
C HIS A 125 -25.37 -10.19 0.75
N VAL A 126 -25.16 -9.21 -0.13
CA VAL A 126 -23.90 -9.08 -0.89
C VAL A 126 -22.75 -8.78 0.07
N LEU A 127 -22.93 -7.85 1.02
CA LEU A 127 -21.90 -7.52 2.01
C LEU A 127 -21.55 -8.72 2.90
N ALA A 128 -22.54 -9.48 3.36
CA ALA A 128 -22.33 -10.65 4.21
C ALA A 128 -21.54 -11.75 3.47
N VAL A 129 -21.89 -12.03 2.21
CA VAL A 129 -21.18 -13.01 1.37
C VAL A 129 -19.74 -12.55 1.10
N SER A 130 -19.55 -11.30 0.67
CA SER A 130 -18.22 -10.73 0.42
C SER A 130 -17.35 -10.74 1.67
N PHE A 131 -17.92 -10.45 2.84
CA PHE A 131 -17.22 -10.50 4.12
C PHE A 131 -16.82 -11.94 4.48
N GLY A 132 -17.74 -12.90 4.33
CA GLY A 132 -17.46 -14.31 4.56
C GLY A 132 -16.31 -14.83 3.68
N ILE A 133 -16.33 -14.50 2.38
CA ILE A 133 -15.24 -14.85 1.46
C ILE A 133 -13.93 -14.20 1.90
N SER A 134 -13.94 -12.90 2.20
CA SER A 134 -12.74 -12.15 2.63
C SER A 134 -12.13 -12.74 3.90
N LEU A 135 -12.96 -13.07 4.89
CA LEU A 135 -12.53 -13.70 6.12
C LEU A 135 -11.81 -15.02 5.85
N VAL A 136 -12.41 -15.91 5.05
CA VAL A 136 -11.82 -17.21 4.70
C VAL A 136 -10.51 -17.03 3.96
N VAL A 137 -10.46 -16.16 2.96
CA VAL A 137 -9.25 -15.90 2.17
C VAL A 137 -8.10 -15.41 3.06
N PHE A 138 -8.33 -14.39 3.90
CA PHE A 138 -7.27 -13.86 4.75
C PHE A 138 -6.91 -14.78 5.91
N MET A 139 -7.84 -15.61 6.41
CA MET A 139 -7.50 -16.69 7.35
C MET A 139 -6.57 -17.71 6.69
N LEU A 140 -6.85 -18.13 5.46
CA LEU A 140 -6.00 -19.06 4.72
C LEU A 140 -4.63 -18.46 4.40
N ILE A 141 -4.57 -17.19 3.98
CA ILE A 141 -3.31 -16.48 3.76
C ILE A 141 -2.51 -16.44 5.06
N ASN A 142 -3.10 -15.98 6.16
CA ASN A 142 -2.40 -15.91 7.45
C ASN A 142 -1.92 -17.27 7.93
N HIS A 143 -2.77 -18.30 7.81
CA HIS A 143 -2.40 -19.66 8.17
C HIS A 143 -1.23 -20.17 7.31
N PHE A 144 -1.26 -19.93 6.01
CA PHE A 144 -0.17 -20.28 5.10
C PHE A 144 1.13 -19.53 5.45
N LEU A 145 1.06 -18.23 5.72
CA LEU A 145 2.22 -17.42 6.13
C LEU A 145 2.83 -17.93 7.44
N GLU A 146 1.98 -18.24 8.43
CA GLU A 146 2.42 -18.77 9.72
C GLU A 146 3.09 -20.15 9.59
N LEU A 147 2.51 -21.05 8.78
CA LEU A 147 3.08 -22.38 8.53
C LEU A 147 4.38 -22.32 7.74
N ARG A 148 4.40 -21.51 6.67
CA ARG A 148 5.50 -21.51 5.71
C ARG A 148 6.73 -20.76 6.21
N PHE A 149 6.52 -19.59 6.80
CA PHE A 149 7.61 -18.68 7.15
C PHE A 149 7.91 -18.62 8.65
N LYS A 150 6.98 -19.10 9.50
CA LYS A 150 7.12 -19.09 10.96
C LYS A 150 7.59 -17.72 11.50
N PRO A 151 6.88 -16.63 11.16
CA PRO A 151 7.31 -15.29 11.55
C PRO A 151 7.37 -15.11 13.07
N ASP A 152 8.20 -14.16 13.50
CA ASP A 152 8.33 -13.76 14.91
C ASP A 152 7.01 -13.21 15.47
N SER A 153 6.86 -13.21 16.80
CA SER A 153 5.61 -12.80 17.48
C SER A 153 5.16 -11.39 17.11
N GLY A 154 6.10 -10.45 16.95
CA GLY A 154 5.81 -9.07 16.51
C GLY A 154 5.24 -9.02 15.09
N ILE A 155 5.85 -9.74 14.15
CA ILE A 155 5.39 -9.80 12.75
C ILE A 155 4.04 -10.50 12.66
N LYS A 156 3.82 -11.57 13.43
CA LYS A 156 2.51 -12.24 13.55
C LYS A 156 1.42 -11.29 13.99
N PHE A 157 1.68 -10.51 15.05
CA PHE A 157 0.72 -9.55 15.56
C PHE A 157 0.40 -8.46 14.54
N GLN A 158 1.42 -7.86 13.91
CA GLN A 158 1.24 -6.87 12.86
C GLN A 158 0.43 -7.45 11.68
N THR A 159 0.79 -8.63 11.20
CA THR A 159 0.11 -9.29 10.08
C THR A 159 -1.37 -9.52 10.38
N ARG A 160 -1.71 -9.96 11.61
CA ARG A 160 -3.10 -10.15 12.04
C ARG A 160 -3.89 -8.85 12.10
N ILE A 161 -3.31 -7.79 12.65
CA ILE A 161 -3.98 -6.47 12.69
C ILE A 161 -4.22 -5.93 11.29
N TYR A 162 -3.19 -5.96 10.44
CA TYR A 162 -3.30 -5.49 9.06
C TYR A 162 -4.31 -6.30 8.25
N SER A 163 -4.39 -7.61 8.50
CA SER A 163 -5.37 -8.49 7.86
C SER A 163 -6.81 -8.07 8.14
N LEU A 164 -7.12 -7.48 9.29
CA LEU A 164 -8.47 -6.97 9.57
C LEU A 164 -8.83 -5.81 8.64
N GLY A 165 -7.90 -4.90 8.40
CA GLY A 165 -8.06 -3.84 7.41
C GLY A 165 -8.25 -4.39 6.00
N LEU A 166 -7.45 -5.39 5.63
CA LEU A 166 -7.56 -6.01 4.31
C LEU A 166 -8.85 -6.80 4.11
N ILE A 167 -9.38 -7.44 5.16
CA ILE A 167 -10.70 -8.08 5.10
C ILE A 167 -11.76 -7.03 4.77
N ILE A 168 -11.75 -5.86 5.43
CA ILE A 168 -12.73 -4.80 5.17
C ILE A 168 -12.56 -4.23 3.75
N LEU A 169 -11.32 -3.93 3.35
CA LEU A 169 -11.02 -3.41 2.01
C LEU A 169 -11.45 -4.38 0.90
N PHE A 170 -11.08 -5.65 1.03
CA PHE A 170 -11.40 -6.69 0.07
C PHE A 170 -12.90 -7.00 0.05
N THR A 171 -13.58 -6.93 1.19
CA THR A 171 -15.04 -7.02 1.27
C THR A 171 -15.70 -5.93 0.43
N GLY A 172 -15.23 -4.69 0.55
CA GLY A 172 -15.71 -3.56 -0.24
C GLY A 172 -15.47 -3.77 -1.74
N ALA A 173 -14.26 -4.18 -2.12
CA ALA A 173 -13.92 -4.47 -3.51
C ALA A 173 -14.77 -5.59 -4.12
N LEU A 174 -14.96 -6.70 -3.39
CA LEU A 174 -15.81 -7.81 -3.83
C LEU A 174 -17.27 -7.38 -3.95
N ALA A 175 -17.81 -6.67 -2.95
CA ALA A 175 -19.19 -6.18 -2.99
C ALA A 175 -19.44 -5.23 -4.17
N ASP A 176 -18.44 -4.42 -4.53
CA ASP A 176 -18.53 -3.53 -5.67
C ASP A 176 -18.47 -4.29 -7.02
N LEU A 177 -17.66 -5.34 -7.10
CA LEU A 177 -17.58 -6.22 -8.27
C LEU A 177 -18.95 -6.80 -8.65
N TYR A 178 -19.80 -7.13 -7.66
CA TYR A 178 -21.16 -7.66 -7.91
C TYR A 178 -22.11 -6.67 -8.60
N SER A 179 -21.87 -5.36 -8.49
CA SER A 179 -22.73 -4.32 -9.09
C SER A 179 -22.14 -3.69 -10.36
N GLY A 180 -21.04 -4.23 -10.87
CA GLY A 180 -20.20 -3.57 -11.86
C GLY A 180 -19.07 -2.81 -11.18
N LEU A 181 -17.83 -3.21 -11.47
CA LEU A 181 -16.62 -2.71 -10.81
C LEU A 181 -16.43 -1.22 -11.12
N SER A 182 -16.61 -0.37 -10.11
CA SER A 182 -16.29 1.05 -10.17
C SER A 182 -14.78 1.29 -10.11
N SER A 183 -14.34 2.50 -10.44
CA SER A 183 -12.93 2.90 -10.29
C SER A 183 -12.46 2.80 -8.84
N THR A 184 -13.31 3.15 -7.86
CA THR A 184 -13.00 3.02 -6.43
C THR A 184 -12.91 1.56 -6.00
N GLY A 185 -13.78 0.69 -6.50
CA GLY A 185 -13.71 -0.76 -6.28
C GLY A 185 -12.44 -1.37 -6.89
N LEU A 186 -12.06 -0.93 -8.10
CA LEU A 186 -10.80 -1.33 -8.73
C LEU A 186 -9.58 -0.87 -7.91
N ALA A 187 -9.58 0.39 -7.42
CA ALA A 187 -8.54 0.90 -6.54
C ALA A 187 -8.41 0.07 -5.26
N ALA A 188 -9.54 -0.27 -4.63
CA ALA A 188 -9.57 -1.13 -3.44
C ALA A 188 -9.02 -2.54 -3.71
N MET A 189 -9.31 -3.12 -4.88
CA MET A 189 -8.79 -4.42 -5.29
C MET A 189 -7.28 -4.40 -5.51
N ILE A 190 -6.76 -3.37 -6.21
CA ILE A 190 -5.32 -3.19 -6.44
C ILE A 190 -4.59 -3.03 -5.11
N LEU A 191 -5.11 -2.18 -4.22
CA LEU A 191 -4.51 -1.94 -2.90
C LEU A 191 -4.53 -3.21 -2.03
N SER A 192 -5.63 -3.98 -2.05
CA SER A 192 -5.71 -5.27 -1.35
C SER A 192 -4.62 -6.25 -1.80
N ILE A 193 -4.37 -6.35 -3.12
CA ILE A 193 -3.32 -7.21 -3.68
C ILE A 193 -1.94 -6.70 -3.27
N SER A 194 -1.70 -5.40 -3.41
CA SER A 194 -0.44 -4.75 -3.05
C SER A 194 -0.08 -5.01 -1.58
N ASP A 195 -1.01 -4.76 -0.66
CA ASP A 195 -0.79 -4.94 0.77
C ASP A 195 -0.64 -6.41 1.15
N THR A 196 -1.33 -7.32 0.46
CA THR A 196 -1.11 -8.77 0.64
C THR A 196 0.32 -9.17 0.27
N LEU A 197 0.87 -8.61 -0.82
CA LEU A 197 2.28 -8.83 -1.18
C LEU A 197 3.24 -8.26 -0.14
N VAL A 198 2.91 -7.10 0.45
CA VAL A 198 3.67 -6.54 1.58
C VAL A 198 3.64 -7.49 2.78
N LEU A 199 2.48 -8.05 3.15
CA LEU A 199 2.37 -9.02 4.25
C LEU A 199 3.18 -10.30 3.98
N ILE A 200 3.15 -10.80 2.75
CA ILE A 200 3.97 -11.95 2.34
C ILE A 200 5.46 -11.60 2.51
N ARG A 201 5.89 -10.45 2.00
CA ARG A 201 7.28 -9.97 2.10
C ARG A 201 7.73 -9.84 3.56
N MET A 202 6.91 -9.20 4.40
CA MET A 202 7.19 -9.02 5.84
C MET A 202 7.30 -10.36 6.56
N SER A 203 6.37 -11.28 6.28
CA SER A 203 6.33 -12.61 6.90
C SER A 203 7.51 -13.47 6.48
N ALA A 204 7.93 -13.38 5.22
CA ALA A 204 9.01 -14.18 4.67
C ALA A 204 10.39 -13.80 5.21
N GLY A 205 10.59 -12.55 5.63
CA GLY A 205 11.84 -12.09 6.24
C GLY A 205 13.07 -12.25 5.34
N PHE A 206 12.90 -12.10 4.02
CA PHE A 206 13.96 -12.26 3.05
C PHE A 206 15.13 -11.30 3.30
N ASP A 207 16.35 -11.82 3.13
CA ASP A 207 17.62 -11.17 3.36
C ASP A 207 18.26 -10.74 2.03
N LYS A 208 18.46 -9.44 1.86
CA LYS A 208 19.06 -8.84 0.67
C LYS A 208 20.51 -9.28 0.42
N SER A 209 21.22 -9.73 1.46
CA SER A 209 22.60 -10.22 1.33
C SER A 209 22.69 -11.55 0.55
N LYS A 210 21.60 -12.32 0.49
CA LYS A 210 21.55 -13.59 -0.24
C LYS A 210 21.00 -13.36 -1.65
N ASN A 211 21.77 -13.74 -2.67
CA ASN A 211 21.43 -13.51 -4.07
C ASN A 211 20.00 -13.95 -4.45
N ARG A 212 19.58 -15.16 -4.06
CA ARG A 212 18.23 -15.66 -4.37
C ARG A 212 17.13 -14.80 -3.75
N GLU A 213 17.30 -14.43 -2.49
CA GLU A 213 16.33 -13.64 -1.73
C GLU A 213 16.31 -12.18 -2.22
N ARG A 214 17.47 -11.64 -2.62
CA ARG A 214 17.60 -10.34 -3.31
C ARG A 214 16.75 -10.27 -4.58
N TYR A 215 16.78 -11.28 -5.44
CA TYR A 215 15.94 -11.28 -6.66
C TYR A 215 14.44 -11.33 -6.33
N ILE A 216 14.06 -12.10 -5.31
CA ILE A 216 12.67 -12.17 -4.85
C ILE A 216 12.23 -10.80 -4.30
N LEU A 217 13.03 -10.18 -3.44
CA LEU A 217 12.80 -8.84 -2.90
C LEU A 217 12.70 -7.78 -4.00
N PHE A 218 13.53 -7.87 -5.03
CA PHE A 218 13.46 -6.99 -6.19
C PHE A 218 12.15 -7.17 -6.97
N GLY A 219 11.73 -8.42 -7.17
CA GLY A 219 10.44 -8.73 -7.80
C GLY A 219 9.27 -8.17 -7.00
N PHE A 220 9.26 -8.34 -5.68
CA PHE A 220 8.26 -7.72 -4.79
C PHE A 220 8.25 -6.20 -4.92
N LEU A 221 9.42 -5.55 -4.87
CA LEU A 221 9.53 -4.10 -5.01
C LEU A 221 8.89 -3.62 -6.32
N LEU A 222 9.27 -4.22 -7.45
CA LEU A 222 8.75 -3.83 -8.76
C LEU A 222 7.24 -4.02 -8.85
N ILE A 223 6.73 -5.18 -8.44
CA ILE A 223 5.30 -5.48 -8.53
C ILE A 223 4.49 -4.53 -7.63
N ILE A 224 4.92 -4.33 -6.38
CA ILE A 224 4.26 -3.44 -5.43
C ILE A 224 4.26 -2.00 -5.97
N LEU A 225 5.39 -1.49 -6.49
CA LEU A 225 5.46 -0.15 -7.07
C LEU A 225 4.53 0.02 -8.27
N LEU A 226 4.50 -0.95 -9.18
CA LEU A 226 3.62 -0.90 -10.35
C LEU A 226 2.15 -0.94 -9.95
N LEU A 227 1.77 -1.78 -8.97
CA LEU A 227 0.41 -1.79 -8.41
C LEU A 227 0.09 -0.44 -7.76
N TYR A 228 1.04 0.16 -7.05
CA TYR A 228 0.86 1.45 -6.40
C TYR A 228 0.65 2.60 -7.40
N TYR A 229 1.42 2.62 -8.49
CA TYR A 229 1.22 3.60 -9.56
C TYR A 229 -0.10 3.36 -10.28
N PHE A 230 -0.47 2.11 -10.50
CA PHE A 230 -1.76 1.80 -11.13
C PHE A 230 -2.93 2.23 -10.23
N TYR A 231 -2.84 1.98 -8.93
CA TYR A 231 -3.79 2.47 -7.93
C TYR A 231 -3.94 4.00 -7.98
N MET A 232 -2.82 4.74 -7.96
CA MET A 232 -2.87 6.21 -8.04
C MET A 232 -3.42 6.70 -9.37
N ALA A 233 -3.07 6.06 -10.48
CA ALA A 233 -3.64 6.39 -11.78
C ALA A 233 -5.17 6.18 -11.81
N VAL A 234 -5.66 5.11 -11.20
CA VAL A 234 -7.11 4.87 -11.05
C VAL A 234 -7.76 5.95 -10.19
N LEU A 235 -7.17 6.35 -9.06
CA LEU A 235 -7.71 7.42 -8.22
C LEU A 235 -7.74 8.77 -8.94
N ILE A 236 -6.65 9.16 -9.60
CA ILE A 236 -6.56 10.41 -10.34
C ILE A 236 -7.60 10.44 -11.47
N ASN A 237 -7.70 9.37 -12.25
CA ASN A 237 -8.68 9.27 -13.33
C ASN A 237 -10.12 9.22 -12.82
N SER A 238 -10.38 8.57 -11.68
CA SER A 238 -11.71 8.52 -11.06
C SER A 238 -12.20 9.88 -10.58
N GLY A 239 -11.27 10.77 -10.20
CA GLY A 239 -11.60 12.17 -9.95
C GLY A 239 -12.22 12.84 -11.16
N HIS A 240 -11.77 12.52 -12.38
CA HIS A 240 -12.21 13.17 -13.62
C HIS A 240 -13.57 12.71 -14.16
N SER A 241 -14.21 11.71 -13.55
CA SER A 241 -15.47 11.13 -14.03
C SER A 241 -16.48 10.95 -12.91
N PHE A 242 -17.10 12.05 -12.47
CA PHE A 242 -18.40 12.09 -11.80
C PHE A 242 -19.14 13.36 -12.23
#